data_AF-A0A844NWM2-F1
#
_entry.id   AF-A0A844NWM2-F1
#
_cell.length_a   1.000
_cell.length_b   1.000
_cell.length_c   1.000
_cell.angle_alpha   90.00
_cell.angle_beta   90.00
_cell.angle_gamma   90.00
#
_symmetry.space_group_name_H-M   'P 1'
#
loop_
_entity.id
_entity.type
_entity.pdbx_description
1 polymer ?
#
loop_
_entity_poly.entity_id
_entity_poly.type
_entity_poly.pdbx_seq_one_letter_code
_entity_poly.pdbx_strand_id
1 'polypeptide(L)'
;EHLDIVAIRHSPTVIQAGFVSKSQGAVKGMYSLASALSGQFEGDFLACWKVDEDRYALVATLDGAIVPGQDLVTTFDEARDRIRKLSTRGVLRNAQVFVPEGFDFPVKDFDIEELLAPKRLRRDYRLRQLTFGLSAREWTAVALLGCLVGGSLTAYYLWNAHQQELARQAALLEEQRRLAELAEKNAQAKQPLDLASLQKPWTLMPDLEDMLRACSKATGVLSLSIQGWLFESSKCDG
;
A
#
# COMPACT_ATOMS: atom_id res chain seq x y z
N GLU A 1 28.61 -17.21 19.17
CA GLU A 1 27.31 -17.02 19.84
C GLU A 1 26.46 -16.07 18.99
N HIS A 2 25.21 -16.42 18.69
CA HIS A 2 24.31 -15.52 17.95
C HIS A 2 23.58 -14.61 18.95
N LEU A 3 23.78 -13.30 18.83
CA LEU A 3 23.09 -12.28 19.64
C LEU A 3 21.83 -11.85 18.89
N ASP A 4 20.66 -12.14 19.47
CA ASP A 4 19.37 -11.98 18.79
C ASP A 4 18.47 -10.92 19.43
N ILE A 5 18.80 -10.53 20.66
CA ILE A 5 18.00 -9.65 21.50
C ILE A 5 18.90 -8.56 22.07
N VAL A 6 18.33 -7.35 22.14
CA VAL A 6 19.01 -6.16 22.60
C VAL A 6 18.13 -5.35 23.56
N ALA A 7 18.73 -4.85 24.62
CA ALA A 7 18.22 -3.75 25.43
C ALA A 7 19.03 -2.49 25.11
N ILE A 8 18.38 -1.41 24.71
CA ILE A 8 19.05 -0.14 24.43
C ILE A 8 18.71 0.82 25.54
N ARG A 9 19.74 1.39 26.17
CA ARG A 9 19.61 2.39 27.22
C ARG A 9 20.21 3.71 26.75
N HIS A 10 19.46 4.76 27.00
CA HIS A 10 19.90 6.14 26.80
C HIS A 10 20.04 6.77 28.19
N SER A 11 21.27 7.07 28.61
CA SER A 11 21.52 8.00 29.71
C SER A 11 21.90 9.37 29.14
N PRO A 12 21.90 10.44 29.96
CA PRO A 12 22.36 11.76 29.52
C PRO A 12 23.82 11.76 29.04
N THR A 13 24.65 10.84 29.56
CA THR A 13 26.10 10.78 29.33
C THR A 13 26.52 9.70 28.34
N VAL A 14 25.76 8.61 28.23
CA VAL A 14 26.12 7.44 27.42
C VAL A 14 24.91 6.77 26.77
N ILE A 15 25.09 6.27 25.56
CA ILE A 15 24.16 5.33 24.93
C ILE A 15 24.83 3.95 25.00
N GLN A 16 24.12 2.98 25.56
CA GLN A 16 24.64 1.62 25.75
C GLN A 16 23.62 0.59 25.29
N ALA A 17 24.13 -0.51 24.74
CA ALA A 17 23.33 -1.67 24.36
C ALA A 17 23.81 -2.91 25.13
N GLY A 18 22.86 -3.62 25.73
CA GLY A 18 23.07 -4.96 26.30
C GLY A 18 22.53 -6.01 25.34
N PHE A 19 23.33 -7.03 25.05
CA PHE A 19 22.99 -8.08 24.10
C PHE A 19 22.82 -9.42 24.80
N VAL A 20 21.85 -10.21 24.35
CA VAL A 20 21.60 -11.55 24.86
C VAL A 20 21.12 -12.46 23.73
N SER A 21 21.43 -13.76 23.85
CA SER A 21 20.96 -14.78 22.92
C SER A 21 19.62 -15.35 23.35
N LYS A 22 18.75 -15.70 22.39
CA LYS A 22 17.50 -16.42 22.68
C LYS A 22 17.74 -17.80 23.30
N SER A 23 18.88 -18.42 23.01
CA SER A 23 19.25 -19.73 23.58
C SER A 23 19.45 -19.69 25.10
N GLN A 24 19.72 -18.51 25.66
CA GLN A 24 19.86 -18.29 27.10
C GLN A 24 18.52 -18.00 27.79
N GLY A 25 17.39 -18.23 27.12
CA GLY A 25 16.05 -18.06 27.68
C GLY A 25 15.49 -16.62 27.61
N ALA A 26 16.25 -15.68 27.04
CA ALA A 26 15.75 -14.33 26.82
C ALA A 26 14.71 -14.30 25.68
N VAL A 27 13.55 -13.67 25.93
CA VAL A 27 12.51 -13.47 24.90
C VAL A 27 12.13 -12.00 24.77
N LYS A 28 11.59 -11.65 23.59
CA LYS A 28 11.07 -10.31 23.32
C LYS A 28 10.02 -9.93 24.37
N GLY A 29 10.13 -8.71 24.90
CA GLY A 29 9.17 -8.18 25.87
C GLY A 29 9.51 -8.45 27.34
N MET A 30 10.48 -9.32 27.64
CA MET A 30 11.11 -9.35 28.96
C MET A 30 11.78 -8.00 29.26
N TYR A 31 12.04 -7.72 30.53
CA TYR A 31 12.70 -6.49 30.98
C TYR A 31 14.17 -6.75 31.27
N SER A 32 15.06 -5.86 30.84
CA SER A 32 16.46 -5.88 31.27
C SER A 32 16.54 -5.34 32.70
N LEU A 33 17.17 -6.11 33.59
CA LEU A 33 17.31 -5.78 35.00
C LEU A 33 18.15 -4.51 35.19
N ALA A 34 19.35 -4.47 34.57
CA ALA A 34 20.18 -3.27 34.60
C ALA A 34 19.47 -2.04 34.01
N SER A 35 18.70 -2.19 32.93
CA SER A 35 17.94 -1.07 32.35
C SER A 35 16.83 -0.57 33.26
N ALA A 36 16.13 -1.48 33.96
CA ALA A 36 15.05 -1.14 34.88
C ALA A 36 15.55 -0.43 36.15
N LEU A 37 16.66 -0.90 36.74
CA LEU A 37 17.22 -0.29 37.95
C LEU A 37 17.90 1.05 37.67
N SER A 38 18.71 1.12 36.61
CA SER A 38 19.41 2.36 36.24
C SER A 38 18.50 3.47 35.70
N GLY A 39 17.22 3.15 35.44
CA GLY A 39 16.20 4.13 35.13
C GLY A 39 15.51 4.73 36.36
N GLN A 40 15.72 4.15 37.54
CA GLN A 40 15.08 4.53 38.79
C GLN A 40 16.05 5.09 39.82
N PHE A 41 17.30 4.59 39.84
CA PHE A 41 18.34 5.16 40.69
C PHE A 41 18.90 6.46 40.13
N GLU A 42 19.10 7.44 41.02
CA GLU A 42 19.82 8.67 40.70
C GLU A 42 21.33 8.45 40.91
N GLY A 43 22.11 8.62 39.84
CA GLY A 43 23.56 8.47 39.87
C GLY A 43 24.04 7.02 39.78
N ASP A 44 25.31 6.81 40.16
CA ASP A 44 25.93 5.49 40.11
C ASP A 44 25.53 4.63 41.30
N PHE A 45 25.33 3.34 41.07
CA PHE A 45 24.96 2.40 42.11
C PHE A 45 25.56 1.02 41.88
N LEU A 46 25.63 0.26 42.97
CA LEU A 46 25.78 -1.18 42.97
C LEU A 46 24.60 -1.76 43.74
N ALA A 47 23.83 -2.64 43.12
CA ALA A 47 22.72 -3.34 43.72
C ALA A 47 22.96 -4.85 43.63
N CYS A 48 22.96 -5.50 44.78
CA CYS A 48 22.98 -6.96 44.92
C CYS A 48 21.82 -7.38 45.82
N TRP A 49 21.08 -8.42 45.46
CA TRP A 49 20.06 -9.01 46.32
C TRP A 49 19.91 -10.50 46.07
N LYS A 50 19.34 -11.17 47.06
CA LYS A 50 18.96 -12.56 46.98
C LYS A 50 17.68 -12.69 46.14
N VAL A 51 17.75 -13.46 45.06
CA VAL A 51 16.61 -13.80 44.19
C VAL A 51 15.99 -15.13 44.61
N ASP A 52 16.83 -16.08 45.04
CA ASP A 52 16.45 -17.43 45.46
C ASP A 52 17.48 -17.96 46.48
N GLU A 53 17.30 -19.17 47.03
CA GLU A 53 18.15 -19.73 48.09
C GLU A 53 19.66 -19.55 47.84
N ASP A 54 20.13 -19.91 46.64
CA ASP A 54 21.54 -19.84 46.21
C ASP A 54 21.79 -18.88 45.03
N ARG A 55 20.84 -18.00 44.72
CA ARG A 55 20.94 -17.08 43.57
C ARG A 55 20.86 -15.63 43.99
N TYR A 56 21.83 -14.86 43.53
CA TYR A 56 21.98 -13.43 43.77
C TYR A 56 22.04 -12.70 42.43
N ALA A 57 21.22 -11.67 42.29
CA ALA A 57 21.32 -10.75 41.17
C ALA A 57 22.30 -9.63 41.52
N LEU A 58 23.12 -9.23 40.55
CA LEU A 58 24.09 -8.16 40.68
C LEU A 58 23.96 -7.20 39.50
N VAL A 59 23.80 -5.91 39.82
CA VAL A 59 23.82 -4.79 38.88
C VAL A 59 24.78 -3.71 39.37
N ALA A 60 25.67 -3.23 38.50
CA ALA A 60 26.55 -2.10 38.84
C ALA A 60 26.62 -1.07 37.71
N THR A 61 26.71 0.21 38.07
CA THR A 61 26.89 1.33 37.13
C THR A 61 28.06 2.22 37.51
N LEU A 62 28.66 2.85 36.51
CA LEU A 62 29.74 3.83 36.63
C LEU A 62 29.59 4.90 35.55
N ASP A 63 29.65 6.17 35.94
CA ASP A 63 29.44 7.35 35.08
C ASP A 63 28.12 7.28 34.28
N GLY A 64 27.11 6.67 34.88
CA GLY A 64 25.81 6.44 34.25
C GLY A 64 25.81 5.35 33.18
N ALA A 65 26.88 4.54 33.03
CA ALA A 65 26.95 3.34 32.20
C ALA A 65 26.83 2.07 33.04
N ILE A 66 26.21 1.00 32.51
CA ILE A 66 26.24 -0.32 33.15
C ILE A 66 27.64 -0.91 33.01
N VAL A 67 28.23 -1.36 34.12
CA VAL A 67 29.55 -1.97 34.12
C VAL A 67 29.50 -3.31 33.37
N PRO A 68 30.38 -3.55 32.37
CA PRO A 68 30.37 -4.79 31.60
C PRO A 68 30.49 -6.04 32.49
N GLY A 69 29.63 -7.02 32.24
CA GLY A 69 29.61 -8.28 32.99
C GLY A 69 29.16 -8.13 34.44
N GLN A 70 28.42 -7.06 34.77
CA GLN A 70 27.77 -6.83 36.06
C GLN A 70 26.26 -6.62 35.89
N ASP A 71 25.63 -7.34 34.96
CA ASP A 71 24.16 -7.47 34.85
C ASP A 71 23.87 -8.97 34.73
N LEU A 72 23.84 -9.67 35.88
CA LEU A 72 23.78 -11.12 35.90
C LEU A 72 23.18 -11.66 37.20
N VAL A 73 22.78 -12.93 37.15
CA VAL A 73 22.38 -13.72 38.31
C VAL A 73 23.42 -14.81 38.53
N THR A 74 24.01 -14.87 39.72
CA THR A 74 25.05 -15.84 40.10
C THR A 74 24.90 -16.31 41.56
N THR A 75 25.84 -17.13 42.04
CA THR A 75 25.96 -17.61 43.41
C THR A 75 26.47 -16.53 44.36
N PHE A 76 26.28 -16.74 45.67
CA PHE A 76 26.76 -15.82 46.71
C PHE A 76 28.27 -15.55 46.62
N ASP A 77 29.08 -16.61 46.51
CA ASP A 77 30.54 -16.49 46.50
C ASP A 77 31.04 -15.71 45.27
N GLU A 78 30.46 -15.96 44.09
CA GLU A 78 30.83 -15.24 42.88
C GLU A 78 30.38 -13.78 42.93
N ALA A 79 29.18 -13.49 43.43
CA ALA A 79 28.72 -12.12 43.64
C ALA A 79 29.65 -11.37 44.60
N ARG A 80 30.07 -12.00 45.71
CA ARG A 80 30.96 -11.40 46.70
C ARG A 80 32.34 -11.08 46.09
N ASP A 81 32.92 -12.03 45.35
CA ASP A 81 34.20 -11.82 44.67
C ASP A 81 34.12 -10.70 43.61
N ARG A 82 33.02 -10.62 42.85
CA ARG A 82 32.78 -9.55 41.87
C ARG A 82 32.66 -8.19 42.52
N ILE A 83 31.87 -8.06 43.58
CA ILE A 83 31.70 -6.79 44.32
C ILE A 83 33.04 -6.33 44.91
N ARG A 84 33.80 -7.25 45.51
CA ARG A 84 35.14 -6.96 46.02
C ARG A 84 36.08 -6.43 44.93
N LYS A 85 36.09 -7.08 43.76
CA LYS A 85 36.87 -6.63 42.59
C LYS A 85 36.45 -5.24 42.12
N LEU A 86 35.15 -4.93 42.09
CA LEU A 86 34.64 -3.60 41.73
C LEU A 86 35.10 -2.54 42.74
N SER A 87 35.04 -2.87 44.03
CA SER A 87 35.52 -2.00 45.11
C SER A 87 37.01 -1.70 44.98
N THR A 88 37.86 -2.72 44.79
CA THR A 88 39.31 -2.56 44.62
C THR A 88 39.67 -1.72 43.39
N ARG A 89 38.86 -1.80 42.33
CA ARG A 89 39.04 -0.98 41.11
C ARG A 89 38.55 0.47 41.27
N GLY A 90 37.97 0.84 42.42
CA GLY A 90 37.48 2.18 42.69
C GLY A 90 36.12 2.51 42.05
N VAL A 91 35.43 1.52 41.47
CA VAL A 91 34.11 1.69 40.84
C VAL A 91 33.06 2.15 41.85
N LEU A 92 33.19 1.74 43.10
CA LEU A 92 32.21 2.02 44.16
C LEU A 92 32.43 3.34 44.90
N ARG A 93 33.48 4.12 44.56
CA ARG A 93 33.92 5.25 45.38
C ARG A 93 32.84 6.33 45.61
N ASN A 94 32.01 6.56 44.60
CA ASN A 94 30.91 7.53 44.64
C ASN A 94 29.55 6.87 44.32
N ALA A 95 29.48 5.54 44.35
CA ALA A 95 28.29 4.80 44.00
C ALA A 95 27.45 4.49 45.25
N GLN A 96 26.13 4.49 45.10
CA GLN A 96 25.23 3.99 46.13
C GLN A 96 25.32 2.46 46.19
N VAL A 97 25.77 1.92 47.31
CA VAL A 97 25.91 0.47 47.50
C VAL A 97 24.69 -0.08 48.25
N PHE A 98 23.98 -1.00 47.61
CA PHE A 98 22.85 -1.75 48.14
C PHE A 98 23.20 -3.23 48.10
N VAL A 99 23.52 -3.80 49.26
CA VAL A 99 23.86 -5.22 49.38
C VAL A 99 23.23 -5.79 50.65
N PRO A 100 22.86 -7.08 50.66
CA PRO A 100 22.36 -7.75 51.83
C PRO A 100 23.51 -8.07 52.81
N GLU A 101 23.17 -8.65 53.95
CA GLU A 101 24.15 -9.13 54.93
C GLU A 101 25.16 -10.11 54.33
N GLY A 102 26.41 -10.08 54.83
CA GLY A 102 27.47 -11.02 54.45
C GLY A 102 28.44 -10.56 53.34
N PHE A 103 28.29 -9.34 52.82
CA PHE A 103 29.12 -8.81 51.72
C PHE A 103 30.27 -7.87 52.14
N ASP A 104 30.55 -7.73 53.44
CA ASP A 104 31.57 -6.81 54.00
C ASP A 104 31.34 -5.30 53.73
N PHE A 105 30.12 -4.92 53.31
CA PHE A 105 29.68 -3.54 53.15
C PHE A 105 28.54 -3.22 54.13
N PRO A 106 28.32 -1.94 54.48
CA PRO A 106 27.17 -1.55 55.27
C PRO A 106 25.88 -2.00 54.58
N VAL A 107 25.07 -2.75 55.31
CA VAL A 107 23.76 -3.21 54.85
C VAL A 107 22.90 -1.98 54.63
N LYS A 108 22.32 -1.89 53.43
CA LYS A 108 21.38 -0.84 53.08
C LYS A 108 20.12 -1.50 52.55
N ASP A 109 19.05 -1.34 53.31
CA ASP A 109 17.75 -1.87 52.92
C ASP A 109 17.30 -1.20 51.61
N PHE A 110 16.86 -2.04 50.68
CA PHE A 110 16.20 -1.59 49.47
C PHE A 110 15.09 -2.57 49.11
N ASP A 111 13.92 -2.03 48.80
CA ASP A 111 12.75 -2.81 48.41
C ASP A 111 12.81 -3.08 46.90
N ILE A 112 13.27 -4.27 46.53
CA ILE A 112 13.40 -4.65 45.12
C ILE A 112 12.02 -4.88 44.49
N GLU A 113 11.04 -5.36 45.25
CA GLU A 113 9.67 -5.59 44.80
C GLU A 113 8.98 -4.27 44.42
N GLU A 114 9.21 -3.21 45.18
CA GLU A 114 8.70 -1.87 44.88
C GLU A 114 9.37 -1.29 43.63
N LEU A 115 10.69 -1.47 43.47
CA LEU A 115 11.44 -1.01 42.30
C LEU A 115 11.08 -1.79 41.02
N LEU A 116 10.79 -3.09 41.13
CA LEU A 116 10.40 -3.93 40.00
C LEU A 116 8.87 -3.96 39.78
N ALA A 117 8.12 -3.13 40.52
CA ALA A 117 6.68 -3.03 40.36
C ALA A 117 6.32 -2.64 38.90
N PRO A 118 5.31 -3.30 38.27
CA PRO A 118 4.95 -3.05 36.88
C PRO A 118 4.62 -1.59 36.55
N LYS A 119 4.18 -0.81 37.55
CA LYS A 119 3.88 0.63 37.42
C LYS A 119 5.14 1.49 37.20
N ARG A 120 6.31 1.07 37.70
CA ARG A 120 7.59 1.78 37.54
C ARG A 120 8.38 1.34 36.30
N LEU A 121 8.04 0.18 35.73
CA LEU A 121 8.72 -0.39 34.57
C LEU A 121 8.27 0.27 33.24
N ARG A 122 9.11 1.17 32.72
CA ARG A 122 8.90 1.77 31.39
C ARG A 122 9.07 0.76 30.27
N ARG A 123 8.28 0.91 29.20
CA ARG A 123 8.36 0.06 28.00
C ARG A 123 9.74 0.09 27.32
N ASP A 124 10.50 1.17 27.50
CA ASP A 124 11.84 1.34 26.94
C ASP A 124 12.86 0.33 27.51
N TYR A 125 12.62 -0.17 28.72
CA TYR A 125 13.48 -1.16 29.36
C TYR A 125 13.25 -2.60 28.84
N ARG A 126 12.30 -2.79 27.92
CA ARG A 126 11.99 -4.10 27.36
C ARG A 126 13.02 -4.51 26.32
N LEU A 127 13.34 -5.79 26.35
CA LEU A 127 14.12 -6.50 25.36
C LEU A 127 13.45 -6.41 23.98
N ARG A 128 14.21 -5.92 23.01
CA ARG A 128 13.83 -5.81 21.60
C ARG A 128 14.57 -6.86 20.80
N GLN A 129 13.95 -7.32 19.71
CA GLN A 129 14.66 -8.16 18.75
C GLN A 129 15.65 -7.29 17.97
N LEU A 130 16.89 -7.77 17.83
CA LEU A 130 17.93 -7.06 17.09
C LEU A 130 17.62 -7.02 15.60
N THR A 131 16.99 -8.07 15.08
CA THR A 131 16.59 -8.18 13.68
C THR A 131 15.07 -7.99 13.55
N PHE A 132 14.65 -7.29 12.48
CA PHE A 132 13.28 -7.31 11.95
C PHE A 132 12.96 -8.67 11.29
N GLY A 133 13.48 -9.75 11.88
CA GLY A 133 13.60 -11.05 11.24
C GLY A 133 12.27 -11.72 11.11
N LEU A 134 11.59 -11.49 10.00
CA LEU A 134 10.67 -12.47 9.44
C LEU A 134 11.43 -13.80 9.41
N SER A 135 10.83 -14.82 10.00
CA SER A 135 11.36 -16.18 9.97
C SER A 135 11.55 -16.63 8.51
N ALA A 136 12.44 -17.59 8.28
CA ALA A 136 12.66 -18.15 6.94
C ALA A 136 11.33 -18.62 6.29
N ARG A 137 10.38 -19.11 7.10
CA ARG A 137 9.02 -19.48 6.66
C ARG A 137 8.20 -18.28 6.22
N GLU A 138 8.26 -17.17 6.95
CA GLU A 138 7.56 -15.94 6.56
C GLU A 138 8.14 -15.35 5.28
N TRP A 139 9.47 -15.44 5.06
CA TRP A 139 10.08 -15.07 3.78
C TRP A 139 9.59 -15.94 2.61
N THR A 140 9.43 -17.25 2.82
CA THR A 140 8.84 -18.12 1.78
C THR A 140 7.40 -17.75 1.47
N ALA A 141 6.60 -17.39 2.49
CA ALA A 141 5.22 -16.97 2.29
C ALA A 141 5.13 -15.65 1.51
N VAL A 142 6.00 -14.67 1.83
CA VAL A 142 6.09 -13.41 1.08
C VAL A 142 6.48 -13.65 -0.37
N ALA A 143 7.46 -14.53 -0.62
CA ALA A 143 7.86 -14.88 -1.98
C ALA A 143 6.72 -15.52 -2.78
N LEU A 144 6.00 -16.48 -2.19
CA LEU A 144 4.85 -17.12 -2.81
C LEU A 144 3.73 -16.11 -3.12
N LEU A 145 3.42 -15.22 -2.17
CA LEU A 145 2.44 -14.16 -2.38
C LEU A 145 2.86 -13.22 -3.52
N GLY A 146 4.14 -12.83 -3.55
CA GLY A 146 4.71 -12.01 -4.61
C GLY A 146 4.59 -12.67 -5.99
N CYS A 147 4.89 -13.96 -6.09
CA CYS A 147 4.73 -14.74 -7.32
C CYS A 147 3.26 -14.83 -7.74
N LEU A 148 2.33 -15.03 -6.80
CA LEU A 148 0.90 -15.16 -7.10
C LEU A 148 0.33 -13.83 -7.61
N VAL A 149 0.64 -12.72 -6.94
CA VAL A 149 0.20 -11.38 -7.35
C VAL A 149 0.86 -10.98 -8.67
N GLY A 150 2.18 -11.13 -8.78
CA GLY A 150 2.92 -10.80 -10.00
C GLY A 150 2.47 -11.64 -11.19
N GLY A 151 2.27 -12.94 -11.00
CA GLY A 151 1.75 -13.85 -12.02
C GLY A 151 0.33 -13.48 -12.45
N SER A 152 -0.55 -13.16 -11.51
CA SER A 152 -1.93 -12.77 -11.80
C SER A 152 -2.01 -11.45 -12.59
N LEU A 153 -1.21 -10.45 -12.20
CA LEU A 153 -1.14 -9.17 -12.92
C LEU A 153 -0.60 -9.34 -14.34
N THR A 154 0.45 -10.16 -14.49
CA THR A 154 1.05 -10.44 -15.81
C THR A 154 0.05 -11.18 -16.72
N ALA A 155 -0.62 -12.21 -16.18
CA ALA A 155 -1.64 -12.95 -16.92
C ALA A 155 -2.82 -12.06 -17.32
N TYR A 156 -3.30 -11.19 -16.41
CA TYR A 156 -4.36 -10.24 -16.70
C TYR A 156 -3.96 -9.25 -17.81
N TYR A 157 -2.73 -8.72 -17.75
CA TYR A 157 -2.23 -7.79 -18.76
C TYR A 157 -2.15 -8.45 -20.14
N LEU A 158 -1.58 -9.65 -20.22
CA LEU A 158 -1.48 -10.42 -21.46
C LEU A 158 -2.86 -10.79 -22.02
N TRP A 159 -3.79 -11.19 -21.15
CA TRP A 159 -5.17 -11.50 -21.54
C TRP A 159 -5.87 -10.27 -22.12
N ASN A 160 -5.76 -9.12 -21.47
CA ASN A 160 -6.39 -7.89 -21.92
C ASN A 160 -5.82 -7.43 -23.26
N ALA A 161 -4.49 -7.53 -23.44
CA ALA A 161 -3.85 -7.24 -24.73
C ALA A 161 -4.36 -8.16 -25.84
N HIS A 162 -4.55 -9.45 -25.56
CA HIS A 162 -5.09 -10.40 -26.53
C HIS A 162 -6.55 -10.09 -26.90
N GLN A 163 -7.39 -9.75 -25.92
CA GLN A 163 -8.79 -9.37 -26.17
C GLN A 163 -8.91 -8.11 -27.05
N GLN A 164 -8.04 -7.12 -26.83
CA GLN A 164 -8.01 -5.93 -27.69
C GLN A 164 -7.66 -6.27 -29.14
N GLU A 165 -6.73 -7.20 -29.36
CA GLU A 165 -6.35 -7.60 -30.70
C GLU A 165 -7.49 -8.34 -31.42
N LEU A 166 -8.20 -9.23 -30.71
CA LEU A 166 -9.40 -9.89 -31.24
C LEU A 166 -10.50 -8.88 -31.60
N ALA A 167 -10.73 -7.87 -30.76
CA ALA A 167 -11.70 -6.82 -31.04
C ALA A 167 -11.33 -5.99 -32.28
N ARG A 168 -10.04 -5.68 -32.47
CA ARG A 168 -9.55 -4.98 -33.67
C ARG A 168 -9.78 -5.81 -34.93
N GLN A 169 -9.46 -7.11 -34.88
CA GLN A 169 -9.67 -8.01 -36.02
C GLN A 169 -11.15 -8.15 -36.38
N ALA A 170 -12.02 -8.26 -35.37
CA ALA A 170 -13.47 -8.28 -35.58
C ALA A 170 -13.97 -6.99 -36.23
N ALA A 171 -13.52 -5.82 -35.76
CA ALA A 171 -13.91 -4.53 -36.33
C ALA A 171 -13.48 -4.40 -37.81
N LEU A 172 -12.24 -4.82 -38.15
CA LEU A 172 -11.77 -4.81 -39.53
C LEU A 172 -12.59 -5.74 -40.44
N LEU A 173 -12.97 -6.92 -39.96
CA LEU A 173 -13.83 -7.84 -40.72
C LEU A 173 -15.24 -7.27 -40.92
N GLU A 174 -15.80 -6.58 -39.93
CA GLU A 174 -17.09 -5.89 -40.07
C GLU A 174 -17.04 -4.75 -41.08
N GLU A 175 -15.97 -3.95 -41.07
CA GLU A 175 -15.75 -2.90 -42.07
C GLU A 175 -15.66 -3.47 -43.48
N GLN A 176 -14.91 -4.57 -43.67
CA GLN A 176 -14.83 -5.25 -44.96
C GLN A 176 -16.19 -5.74 -45.45
N ARG A 177 -17.02 -6.30 -44.56
CA ARG A 177 -18.39 -6.72 -44.90
C ARG A 177 -19.25 -5.54 -45.33
N ARG A 178 -19.21 -4.42 -44.59
CA ARG A 178 -19.96 -3.21 -44.97
C ARG A 178 -19.51 -2.67 -46.33
N LEU A 179 -18.22 -2.66 -46.60
CA LEU A 179 -17.68 -2.22 -47.89
C LEU A 179 -18.12 -3.16 -49.02
N ALA A 180 -18.15 -4.47 -48.79
CA ALA A 180 -18.65 -5.44 -49.76
C ALA A 180 -20.15 -5.23 -50.06
N GLU A 181 -20.98 -5.06 -49.02
CA GLU A 181 -22.41 -4.76 -49.18
C GLU A 181 -22.65 -3.44 -49.94
N LEU A 182 -21.87 -2.40 -49.63
CA LEU A 182 -21.93 -1.12 -50.35
C LEU A 182 -21.48 -1.27 -51.80
N ALA A 183 -20.45 -2.09 -52.08
CA ALA A 183 -20.01 -2.38 -53.44
C ALA A 183 -21.07 -3.13 -54.24
N GLU A 184 -21.75 -4.11 -53.64
CA GLU A 184 -22.87 -4.82 -54.26
C GLU A 184 -24.04 -3.88 -54.57
N LYS A 185 -24.45 -3.04 -53.61
CA LYS A 185 -25.50 -2.04 -53.83
C LYS A 185 -25.11 -1.02 -54.91
N ASN A 186 -23.86 -0.58 -54.93
CA ASN A 186 -23.34 0.31 -55.97
C ASN A 186 -23.31 -0.37 -57.35
N ALA A 187 -22.99 -1.67 -57.42
CA ALA A 187 -23.04 -2.44 -58.66
C ALA A 187 -24.48 -2.59 -59.18
N GLN A 188 -25.44 -2.83 -58.29
CA GLN A 188 -26.87 -2.83 -58.62
C GLN A 188 -27.33 -1.44 -59.11
N ALA A 189 -26.90 -0.36 -58.46
CA ALA A 189 -27.22 1.01 -58.87
C ALA A 189 -26.57 1.42 -60.22
N LYS A 190 -25.51 0.74 -60.65
CA LYS A 190 -24.86 0.95 -61.95
C LYS A 190 -25.46 0.08 -63.07
N GLN A 191 -26.38 -0.83 -62.77
CA GLN A 191 -27.21 -1.45 -63.81
C GLN A 191 -27.99 -0.35 -64.51
N PRO A 192 -28.26 -0.46 -65.82
CA PRO A 192 -28.96 0.60 -66.55
C PRO A 192 -30.33 0.81 -65.90
N LEU A 193 -30.44 1.83 -65.04
CA LEU A 193 -31.73 2.28 -64.53
C LEU A 193 -32.56 2.61 -65.76
N ASP A 194 -33.74 1.99 -65.85
CA ASP A 194 -34.70 2.28 -66.90
C ASP A 194 -34.88 3.80 -66.96
N LEU A 195 -34.53 4.42 -68.09
CA LEU A 195 -34.53 5.87 -68.26
C LEU A 195 -35.93 6.46 -67.98
N ALA A 196 -36.98 5.63 -68.09
CA ALA A 196 -38.33 5.97 -67.67
C ALA A 196 -38.47 6.24 -66.16
N SER A 197 -37.69 5.58 -65.31
CA SER A 197 -37.68 5.79 -63.84
C SER A 197 -36.90 7.04 -63.41
N LEU A 198 -36.01 7.54 -64.27
CA LEU A 198 -35.26 8.79 -64.07
C LEU A 198 -36.03 10.02 -64.58
N GLN A 199 -37.07 9.83 -65.40
CA GLN A 199 -37.98 10.90 -65.79
C GLN A 199 -38.86 11.27 -64.61
N LYS A 200 -38.59 12.42 -64.03
CA LYS A 200 -39.40 12.97 -62.95
C LYS A 200 -40.69 13.56 -63.55
N PRO A 201 -41.85 13.50 -62.87
CA PRO A 201 -43.12 13.97 -63.45
C PRO A 201 -43.09 15.41 -63.96
N TRP A 202 -42.30 16.28 -63.31
CA TRP A 202 -42.13 17.67 -63.70
C TRP A 202 -41.27 17.90 -64.95
N THR A 203 -40.54 16.90 -65.45
CA THR A 203 -39.82 17.02 -66.73
C THR A 203 -40.75 16.88 -67.94
N LEU A 204 -41.98 16.40 -67.75
CA LEU A 204 -43.02 16.29 -68.78
C LEU A 204 -44.01 17.47 -68.76
N MET A 205 -43.91 18.35 -67.76
CA MET A 205 -44.74 19.56 -67.71
C MET A 205 -44.27 20.57 -68.77
N PRO A 206 -45.18 21.22 -69.48
CA PRO A 206 -44.83 22.27 -70.43
C PRO A 206 -44.16 23.43 -69.70
N ASP A 207 -43.25 24.14 -70.39
CA ASP A 207 -42.72 25.38 -69.86
C ASP A 207 -43.84 26.41 -69.68
N LEU A 208 -43.69 27.27 -68.66
CA LEU A 208 -44.71 28.25 -68.29
C LEU A 208 -45.06 29.17 -69.46
N GLU A 209 -44.06 29.58 -70.25
CA GLU A 209 -44.27 30.49 -71.37
C GLU A 209 -45.07 29.82 -72.51
N ASP A 210 -44.76 28.56 -72.79
CA ASP A 210 -45.47 27.77 -73.80
C ASP A 210 -46.92 27.49 -73.38
N MET A 211 -47.15 27.18 -72.10
CA MET A 211 -48.50 27.01 -71.56
C MET A 211 -49.32 28.30 -71.67
N LEU A 212 -48.75 29.45 -71.33
CA LEU A 212 -49.44 30.75 -71.41
C LEU A 212 -49.72 31.18 -72.86
N ARG A 213 -48.79 30.94 -73.79
CA ARG A 213 -49.01 31.18 -75.22
C ARG A 213 -50.09 30.28 -75.80
N ALA A 214 -50.11 29.00 -75.44
CA ALA A 214 -51.13 28.07 -75.90
C ALA A 214 -52.52 28.43 -75.33
N CYS A 215 -52.58 28.75 -74.05
CA CYS A 215 -53.79 29.22 -73.37
C CYS A 215 -54.35 30.48 -74.05
N SER A 216 -53.54 31.55 -74.15
CA SER A 216 -53.97 32.81 -74.78
C SER A 216 -54.42 32.64 -76.24
N LYS A 217 -53.75 31.78 -77.00
CA LYS A 217 -54.15 31.46 -78.38
C LYS A 217 -55.49 30.72 -78.44
N ALA A 218 -55.73 29.78 -77.53
CA ALA A 218 -57.01 29.08 -77.46
C ALA A 218 -58.14 30.05 -77.06
N THR A 219 -57.92 30.88 -76.03
CA THR A 219 -58.90 31.87 -75.58
C THR A 219 -59.19 32.92 -76.64
N GLY A 220 -58.20 33.29 -77.47
CA GLY A 220 -58.38 34.25 -78.57
C GLY A 220 -59.30 33.80 -79.70
N VAL A 221 -59.55 32.49 -79.84
CA VAL A 221 -60.44 31.92 -80.88
C VAL A 221 -61.86 31.70 -80.34
N LEU A 222 -62.06 31.71 -79.02
CA LEU A 222 -63.37 31.59 -78.40
C LEU A 222 -64.20 32.87 -78.63
N SER A 223 -65.41 32.72 -79.19
CA SER A 223 -66.34 33.82 -79.37
C SER A 223 -66.87 34.31 -78.02
N LEU A 224 -66.81 35.62 -77.79
CA LEU A 224 -67.25 36.29 -76.55
C LEU A 224 -68.71 35.99 -76.16
N SER A 225 -69.54 35.57 -77.12
CA SER A 225 -70.89 35.06 -76.86
C SER A 225 -71.28 33.97 -77.86
N ILE A 226 -71.87 32.89 -77.37
CA ILE A 226 -72.50 31.84 -78.19
C ILE A 226 -73.98 31.79 -77.80
N GLN A 227 -74.88 32.07 -78.76
CA GLN A 227 -76.34 31.96 -78.57
C GLN A 227 -76.86 32.71 -77.32
N GLY A 228 -76.29 33.87 -77.00
CA GLY A 228 -76.73 34.74 -75.90
C GLY A 228 -76.07 34.49 -74.52
N TRP A 229 -75.21 33.47 -74.40
CA TRP A 229 -74.42 33.23 -73.18
C TRP A 229 -73.07 33.94 -73.29
N LEU A 230 -72.73 34.76 -72.28
CA LEU A 230 -71.46 35.47 -72.19
C LEU A 230 -70.37 34.56 -71.63
N PHE A 231 -69.17 34.68 -72.18
CA PHE A 231 -67.99 33.98 -71.68
C PHE A 231 -67.54 34.56 -70.32
N GLU A 232 -67.57 33.73 -69.26
CA GLU A 232 -67.32 34.19 -67.89
C GLU A 232 -65.85 34.02 -67.46
N SER A 233 -65.23 32.85 -67.66
CA SER A 233 -63.79 32.64 -67.42
C SER A 233 -63.26 31.36 -68.09
N SER A 234 -61.95 31.32 -68.35
CA SER A 234 -61.21 30.09 -68.67
C SER A 234 -60.18 29.79 -67.59
N LYS A 235 -60.05 28.52 -67.21
CA LYS A 235 -58.91 28.01 -66.43
C LYS A 235 -57.93 27.30 -67.35
N CYS A 236 -56.64 27.59 -67.17
CA CYS A 236 -55.56 26.96 -67.90
C CYS A 236 -54.68 26.25 -66.89
N ASP A 237 -54.96 24.95 -66.72
CA ASP A 237 -54.20 24.05 -65.85
C ASP A 237 -53.42 23.08 -66.75
N GLY A 238 -52.10 23.03 -66.56
CA GLY A 238 -51.16 22.17 -67.28
C GLY A 238 -50.56 21.05 -66.42
#